data_AF-A0A7C4J9L9-F1
#
_entry.id   AF-A0A7C4J9L9-F1
#
_cell.length_a   1.000
_cell.length_b   1.000
_cell.length_c   1.000
_cell.angle_alpha   90.00
_cell.angle_beta   90.00
_cell.angle_gamma   90.00
#
_symmetry.space_group_name_H-M   'P 1'
#
loop_
_entity.id
_entity.type
_entity.pdbx_description
1 polymer ?
#
loop_
_entity_poly.entity_id
_entity_poly.type
_entity_poly.pdbx_seq_one_letter_code
_entity_poly.pdbx_strand_id
1 'polypeptide(L)'
;MIGLIDYGISNLRSVQKAFAHLGVEVTLIDTPDQLVRAERLILPGVGAFRAGMDGLRARGLIEPIRQAAAGTPLIGICLGMQLLFESSDELGHTAGLGLLPGHVTKIKRQEAGSKTQEPFHVTRDTQHTLKIPHVG
;
A
#
# COMPACT_ATOMS: atom_id res chain seq x y z
N MET A 1 12.70 9.61 13.57
CA MET A 1 12.04 10.31 12.44
C MET A 1 10.96 9.42 11.83
N ILE A 2 9.76 9.96 11.58
CA ILE A 2 8.72 9.27 10.81
C ILE A 2 8.81 9.73 9.35
N GLY A 3 9.09 8.81 8.45
CA GLY A 3 9.19 9.05 7.01
C GLY A 3 7.85 8.92 6.29
N LEU A 4 7.48 9.91 5.48
CA LEU A 4 6.32 9.90 4.60
C LEU A 4 6.82 9.78 3.15
N ILE A 5 6.61 8.60 2.54
CA ILE A 5 7.16 8.28 1.23
C ILE A 5 6.40 9.04 0.14
N ASP A 6 7.11 9.86 -0.63
CA ASP A 6 6.61 10.54 -1.82
C ASP A 6 7.12 9.86 -3.09
N TYR A 7 6.18 9.27 -3.82
CA TYR A 7 6.41 8.70 -5.15
C TYR A 7 5.50 9.31 -6.20
N GLY A 8 5.04 10.54 -5.99
CA GLY A 8 4.29 11.34 -6.96
C GLY A 8 2.80 11.03 -7.05
N ILE A 9 2.32 9.95 -6.40
CA ILE A 9 0.90 9.57 -6.39
C ILE A 9 0.40 9.40 -4.97
N SER A 10 0.21 10.51 -4.27
CA SER A 10 -0.37 10.49 -2.93
C SER A 10 -0.98 11.83 -2.52
N ASN A 11 -1.84 11.81 -1.51
CA ASN A 11 -2.37 13.01 -0.87
C ASN A 11 -1.52 13.38 0.37
N LEU A 12 -0.27 13.80 0.13
CA LEU A 12 0.70 14.11 1.20
C LEU A 12 0.18 15.18 2.17
N ARG A 13 -0.44 16.23 1.63
CA ARG A 13 -0.91 17.38 2.43
C ARG A 13 -1.94 16.95 3.47
N SER A 14 -2.88 16.07 3.12
CA SER A 14 -3.85 15.56 4.10
C SER A 14 -3.20 14.70 5.17
N VAL A 15 -2.24 13.83 4.79
CA VAL A 15 -1.52 13.00 5.76
C VAL A 15 -0.69 13.88 6.70
N GLN A 16 0.11 14.81 6.18
CA GLN A 16 0.87 15.76 6.99
C GLN A 16 -0.01 16.55 7.97
N LYS A 17 -1.18 17.03 7.52
CA LYS A 17 -2.15 17.72 8.40
C LYS A 17 -2.69 16.81 9.50
N ALA A 18 -2.98 15.54 9.19
CA ALA A 18 -3.47 14.58 10.19
C ALA A 18 -2.40 14.33 11.27
N PHE A 19 -1.14 14.14 10.88
CA PHE A 19 -0.04 13.98 11.82
C PHE A 19 0.24 15.25 12.63
N ALA A 20 0.22 16.43 11.99
CA ALA A 20 0.36 17.71 12.68
C ALA A 20 -0.74 17.95 13.72
N HIS A 21 -1.98 17.55 13.44
CA HIS A 21 -3.08 17.63 14.40
C HIS A 21 -2.86 16.74 15.64
N LEU A 22 -2.09 15.66 15.50
CA LEU A 22 -1.68 14.78 16.59
C LEU A 22 -0.41 15.28 17.30
N GLY A 23 0.15 16.42 16.90
CA GLY A 23 1.41 16.94 17.44
C GLY A 23 2.64 16.14 17.00
N VAL A 24 2.54 15.41 15.87
CA VAL A 24 3.61 14.55 15.35
C VAL A 24 4.14 15.12 14.04
N GLU A 25 5.46 15.24 13.93
CA GLU A 25 6.12 15.64 12.69
C GLU A 25 6.43 14.43 11.80
N VAL A 26 6.25 14.62 10.50
CA VAL A 26 6.61 13.64 9.46
C VAL A 26 7.51 14.30 8.42
N THR A 27 8.53 13.58 7.97
CA THR A 27 9.51 14.04 6.99
C THR A 27 9.21 13.40 5.64
N LEU A 28 9.12 14.21 4.59
CA LEU A 28 8.95 13.68 3.23
C LEU A 28 10.22 12.94 2.79
N ILE A 29 10.03 11.77 2.20
CA ILE A 29 11.09 10.91 1.69
C ILE A 29 10.82 10.61 0.23
N ASP A 30 11.68 11.07 -0.66
CA ASP A 30 11.60 10.83 -2.11
C ASP A 30 12.84 10.15 -2.69
N THR A 31 13.86 9.88 -1.85
CA THR A 31 15.10 9.22 -2.24
C THR A 31 15.41 7.98 -1.40
N PRO A 32 16.16 7.00 -1.96
CA PRO A 32 16.62 5.81 -1.24
C PRO A 32 17.41 6.12 0.04
N ASP A 33 18.28 7.12 0.02
CA ASP A 33 19.17 7.43 1.15
C ASP A 33 18.42 7.93 2.39
N GLN A 34 17.28 8.58 2.18
CA GLN A 34 16.42 9.07 3.25
C GLN A 34 15.64 7.94 3.94
N LEU A 35 15.30 6.86 3.23
CA LEU A 35 14.58 5.69 3.79
C LEU A 35 15.37 5.05 4.93
N VAL A 36 16.69 4.95 4.80
CA VAL A 36 17.58 4.32 5.78
C VAL A 36 17.58 5.06 7.12
N ARG A 37 17.27 6.36 7.11
CA ARG A 37 17.25 7.20 8.32
C ARG A 37 15.91 7.18 9.05
N ALA A 38 14.89 6.55 8.48
CA ALA A 38 13.56 6.51 9.05
C ALA A 38 13.45 5.44 10.13
N GLU A 39 12.91 5.83 11.29
CA GLU A 39 12.57 4.89 12.37
C GLU A 39 11.19 4.25 12.17
N ARG A 40 10.33 4.92 11.40
CA ARG A 40 9.01 4.46 10.99
C ARG A 40 8.71 5.00 9.60
N LEU A 41 8.00 4.24 8.79
CA LEU A 41 7.66 4.60 7.42
C LEU A 41 6.16 4.59 7.20
N ILE A 42 5.70 5.55 6.40
CA ILE A 42 4.33 5.66 5.91
C ILE A 42 4.40 5.65 4.39
N LEU A 43 3.72 4.68 3.79
CA LEU A 43 3.48 4.61 2.36
C LEU A 43 2.04 5.04 2.08
N PRO A 44 1.77 6.32 1.77
CA PRO A 44 0.44 6.77 1.38
C PRO A 44 0.18 6.43 -0.09
N GLY A 45 -1.07 6.52 -0.54
CA GLY A 45 -1.36 6.42 -1.97
C GLY A 45 -2.79 6.73 -2.34
N VAL A 46 -3.00 7.18 -3.58
CA VAL A 46 -4.31 7.35 -4.20
C VAL A 46 -4.25 6.90 -5.67
N GLY A 47 -5.38 6.59 -6.30
CA GLY A 47 -5.41 6.18 -7.71
C GLY A 47 -5.13 4.70 -7.93
N ALA A 48 -4.64 4.35 -9.13
CA ALA A 48 -4.50 2.96 -9.58
C ALA A 48 -3.18 2.31 -9.14
N PHE A 49 -3.22 1.01 -8.90
CA PHE A 49 -2.11 0.16 -8.47
C PHE A 49 -0.91 0.24 -9.40
N ARG A 50 -1.14 0.11 -10.71
CA ARG A 50 -0.09 0.22 -11.73
C ARG A 50 0.61 1.57 -11.68
N ALA A 51 -0.15 2.65 -11.60
CA ALA A 51 0.41 3.99 -11.51
C ALA A 51 1.29 4.13 -10.25
N GLY A 52 0.83 3.58 -9.11
CA GLY A 52 1.61 3.62 -7.87
C GLY A 52 2.93 2.86 -7.96
N MET A 53 2.92 1.64 -8.50
CA MET A 53 4.14 0.87 -8.73
C MET A 53 5.09 1.53 -9.74
N ASP A 54 4.55 2.18 -10.78
CA ASP A 54 5.35 2.91 -11.76
C ASP A 54 6.02 4.15 -11.12
N GLY A 55 5.32 4.86 -10.23
CA GLY A 55 5.88 5.98 -9.46
C GLY A 55 7.01 5.57 -8.51
N LEU A 56 6.87 4.41 -7.84
CA LEU A 56 7.91 3.82 -7.00
C LEU A 56 9.13 3.39 -7.82
N ARG A 57 8.90 2.77 -8.99
CA ARG A 57 9.96 2.32 -9.90
C ARG A 57 10.76 3.49 -10.46
N ALA A 58 10.08 4.56 -10.89
CA ALA A 58 10.72 5.74 -11.46
C ALA A 58 11.69 6.43 -10.48
N ARG A 59 11.46 6.31 -9.17
CA ARG A 59 12.34 6.85 -8.11
C ARG A 59 13.31 5.83 -7.53
N GLY A 60 13.32 4.60 -8.04
CA GLY A 60 14.17 3.53 -7.52
C GLY A 60 13.84 3.14 -6.07
N LEU A 61 12.60 3.32 -5.62
CA LEU A 61 12.23 3.11 -4.21
C LEU A 61 11.78 1.67 -3.89
N ILE A 62 11.54 0.83 -4.89
CA ILE A 62 10.99 -0.53 -4.69
C ILE A 62 11.90 -1.37 -3.77
N GLU A 63 13.17 -1.54 -4.15
CA GLU A 63 14.10 -2.36 -3.39
C GLU A 63 14.49 -1.73 -2.04
N PRO A 64 14.75 -0.40 -1.95
CA PRO A 64 14.95 0.27 -0.67
C PRO A 64 13.79 0.10 0.32
N ILE A 65 12.54 0.19 -0.14
CA ILE A 65 11.37 -0.04 0.72
C ILE A 65 11.33 -1.48 1.20
N ARG A 66 11.59 -2.45 0.32
CA ARG A 66 11.63 -3.88 0.69
C ARG A 66 12.67 -4.14 1.79
N GLN A 67 13.87 -3.58 1.64
CA GLN A 67 14.95 -3.70 2.61
C GLN A 67 14.62 -3.01 3.93
N ALA A 68 14.09 -1.79 3.89
CA ALA A 68 13.71 -1.05 5.10
C ALA A 68 12.61 -1.77 5.90
N ALA A 69 11.64 -2.38 5.23
CA ALA A 69 10.54 -3.09 5.87
C ALA A 69 10.98 -4.33 6.69
N ALA A 70 12.22 -4.81 6.53
CA ALA A 70 12.75 -5.93 7.31
C ALA A 70 13.02 -5.56 8.79
N GLY A 71 13.22 -4.27 9.09
CA GLY A 71 13.52 -3.80 10.45
C GLY A 71 12.80 -2.51 10.87
N THR A 72 12.25 -1.77 9.91
CA THR A 72 11.55 -0.50 10.14
C THR A 72 10.04 -0.70 10.00
N PRO A 73 9.23 -0.39 11.03
CA PRO A 73 7.78 -0.44 10.94
C PRO A 73 7.25 0.41 9.78
N LEU A 74 6.49 -0.23 8.88
CA LEU A 74 5.90 0.38 7.69
C LEU A 74 4.38 0.26 7.73
N ILE A 75 3.68 1.38 7.55
CA ILE A 75 2.21 1.41 7.37
C ILE A 75 1.84 1.91 5.98
N GLY A 76 0.99 1.16 5.28
CA GLY A 76 0.38 1.60 4.03
C GLY A 76 -0.97 2.26 4.26
N ILE A 77 -1.27 3.35 3.53
CA ILE A 77 -2.57 4.05 3.60
C ILE A 77 -3.26 4.00 2.23
N CYS A 78 -4.50 3.50 2.20
CA CYS A 78 -5.33 3.37 0.99
C CYS A 78 -4.61 2.57 -0.11
N LEU A 79 -4.28 3.18 -1.25
CA LEU A 79 -3.50 2.51 -2.30
C LEU A 79 -2.14 2.04 -1.74
N GLY A 80 -1.49 2.83 -0.89
CA GLY A 80 -0.21 2.44 -0.31
C GLY A 80 -0.26 1.14 0.51
N MET A 81 -1.42 0.81 1.10
CA MET A 81 -1.65 -0.50 1.73
C MET A 81 -1.73 -1.61 0.69
N GLN A 82 -2.42 -1.38 -0.42
CA GLN A 82 -2.55 -2.35 -1.51
C GLN A 82 -1.19 -2.66 -2.14
N LEU A 83 -0.33 -1.66 -2.34
CA LEU A 83 1.00 -1.84 -2.92
C LEU A 83 1.90 -2.77 -2.10
N LEU A 84 1.62 -2.99 -0.81
CA LEU A 84 2.39 -3.92 0.04
C LEU A 84 2.21 -5.40 -0.37
N PHE A 85 1.15 -5.73 -1.11
CA PHE A 85 0.85 -7.10 -1.54
C PHE A 85 1.71 -7.57 -2.72
N GLU A 86 1.59 -8.84 -3.08
CA GLU A 86 2.37 -9.45 -4.16
C GLU A 86 1.96 -8.93 -5.54
N SER A 87 0.66 -8.70 -5.76
CA SER A 87 0.14 -8.22 -7.03
C SER A 87 -1.26 -7.61 -6.95
N SER A 88 -1.71 -7.02 -8.06
CA SER A 88 -3.08 -6.58 -8.30
C SER A 88 -3.51 -6.95 -9.72
N ASP A 89 -4.81 -7.25 -9.86
CA ASP A 89 -5.46 -7.49 -11.16
C ASP A 89 -6.14 -6.22 -11.73
N GLU A 90 -6.00 -5.07 -11.04
CA GLU A 90 -6.53 -3.79 -11.50
C GLU A 90 -5.90 -3.40 -12.86
N LEU A 91 -6.73 -3.35 -13.90
CA LEU A 91 -6.32 -3.05 -15.28
C LEU A 91 -5.23 -4.00 -15.80
N GLY A 92 -5.30 -5.27 -15.39
CA GLY A 92 -4.34 -6.32 -15.74
C GLY A 92 -3.34 -6.60 -14.62
N HIS A 93 -2.58 -7.68 -14.76
CA HIS A 93 -1.65 -8.11 -13.72
C HIS A 93 -0.50 -7.11 -13.52
N THR A 94 -0.33 -6.64 -12.28
CA THR A 94 0.80 -5.80 -11.88
C THR A 94 1.43 -6.35 -10.60
N ALA A 95 2.74 -6.58 -10.61
CA ALA A 95 3.49 -6.97 -9.41
C ALA A 95 3.63 -5.80 -8.41
N GLY A 96 3.43 -6.09 -7.13
CA GLY A 96 3.56 -5.15 -6.02
C GLY A 96 4.90 -5.22 -5.28
N LEU A 97 4.93 -4.72 -4.05
CA LEU A 97 6.10 -4.77 -3.18
C LEU A 97 6.32 -6.16 -2.56
N GLY A 98 5.33 -7.05 -2.59
CA GLY A 98 5.48 -8.43 -2.10
C GLY A 98 5.96 -8.53 -0.66
N LEU A 99 5.57 -7.56 0.18
CA LEU A 99 5.86 -7.54 1.62
C LEU A 99 4.81 -8.30 2.42
N LEU A 100 3.60 -8.40 1.86
CA LEU A 100 2.48 -9.16 2.40
C LEU A 100 2.01 -10.17 1.36
N PRO A 101 1.69 -11.40 1.76
CA PRO A 101 1.21 -12.41 0.82
C PRO A 101 -0.24 -12.14 0.42
N GLY A 102 -0.56 -12.37 -0.86
CA GLY A 102 -1.89 -12.13 -1.43
C GLY A 102 -1.90 -11.20 -2.63
N HIS A 103 -3.07 -11.16 -3.28
CA HIS A 103 -3.32 -10.36 -4.48
C HIS A 103 -4.55 -9.48 -4.27
N VAL A 104 -4.47 -8.25 -4.77
CA VAL A 104 -5.51 -7.22 -4.68
C VAL A 104 -6.50 -7.42 -5.81
N THR A 105 -7.76 -7.71 -5.48
CA THR A 105 -8.81 -8.00 -6.47
C THR A 105 -9.97 -7.01 -6.38
N LYS A 106 -10.68 -6.84 -7.49
CA LYS A 106 -11.85 -5.98 -7.57
C LYS A 106 -12.95 -6.44 -6.60
N ILE A 107 -13.59 -5.50 -5.92
CA ILE A 107 -14.79 -5.79 -5.14
C ILE A 107 -15.88 -6.27 -6.09
N LYS A 108 -16.39 -7.49 -5.87
CA LYS A 108 -17.58 -7.98 -6.58
C LYS A 108 -18.80 -7.23 -6.05
N ARG A 109 -19.48 -6.47 -6.92
CA ARG A 109 -20.77 -5.85 -6.58
C ARG A 109 -21.79 -6.98 -6.40
N GLN A 110 -22.39 -7.08 -5.22
CA GLN A 110 -23.56 -7.93 -5.05
C GLN A 110 -24.78 -7.22 -5.67
N GLU A 111 -25.45 -7.88 -6.61
CA GLU A 111 -26.75 -7.43 -7.08
C GLU A 111 -27.79 -7.66 -5.98
N ALA A 112 -28.59 -6.63 -5.69
CA ALA A 112 -29.66 -6.70 -4.70
C ALA A 112 -30.70 -7.73 -5.17
N GLY A 113 -30.60 -8.97 -4.68
CA GLY A 113 -31.54 -10.05 -4.99
C GLY A 113 -30.95 -11.46 -5.09
N SER A 114 -29.62 -11.63 -5.19
CA SER A 114 -29.03 -12.97 -5.30
C SER A 114 -28.93 -13.67 -3.93
N LYS A 115 -29.76 -14.71 -3.72
CA LYS A 115 -29.72 -15.61 -2.56
C LYS A 115 -28.60 -16.67 -2.68
N THR A 116 -27.39 -16.25 -3.00
CA THR A 116 -26.23 -17.16 -2.98
C THR A 116 -25.08 -16.43 -2.33
N GLN A 117 -25.12 -16.40 -1.00
CA GLN A 117 -23.99 -16.02 -0.19
C GLN A 117 -22.97 -17.15 -0.28
N GLU A 118 -21.98 -17.04 -1.18
CA GLU A 118 -20.67 -17.57 -0.84
C GLU A 118 -20.15 -16.65 0.27
N PRO A 119 -19.98 -17.13 1.51
CA PRO A 119 -19.48 -16.29 2.58
C PRO A 119 -18.16 -15.65 2.13
N PHE A 120 -17.88 -14.43 2.58
CA PHE A 120 -16.50 -13.95 2.60
C PHE A 120 -15.73 -14.86 3.56
N HIS A 121 -15.32 -16.02 3.06
CA HIS A 121 -14.53 -16.98 3.79
C HIS A 121 -13.16 -16.33 3.96
N VAL A 122 -12.95 -15.72 5.12
CA VAL A 122 -11.63 -15.74 5.73
C VAL A 122 -11.41 -17.20 6.09
N THR A 123 -10.99 -18.02 5.11
CA THR A 123 -10.46 -19.33 5.43
C THR A 123 -9.31 -19.07 6.39
N ARG A 124 -9.39 -19.61 7.60
CA ARG A 124 -8.21 -19.89 8.42
C ARG A 124 -7.46 -21.02 7.72
N ASP A 125 -7.02 -20.75 6.51
CA ASP A 125 -6.08 -21.60 5.83
C ASP A 125 -4.70 -21.16 6.28
N THR A 126 -3.90 -22.12 6.70
CA THR A 126 -2.54 -21.91 7.20
C THR A 126 -1.57 -21.47 6.08
N GLN A 127 -2.10 -21.14 4.91
CA GLN A 127 -1.41 -20.53 3.77
C GLN A 127 -2.00 -19.14 3.53
N HIS A 128 -1.40 -18.17 4.22
CA HIS A 128 -1.76 -16.76 4.24
C HIS A 128 -1.90 -16.16 2.84
N THR A 129 -3.11 -15.94 2.34
CA THR A 129 -3.36 -14.98 1.25
C THR A 129 -4.51 -14.06 1.65
N LEU A 130 -4.16 -12.84 2.04
CA LEU A 130 -5.13 -11.82 2.41
C LEU A 130 -5.64 -11.13 1.15
N LYS A 131 -6.96 -11.18 0.91
CA LYS A 131 -7.60 -10.49 -0.22
C LYS A 131 -7.99 -9.07 0.19
N ILE A 132 -7.31 -8.07 -0.37
CA ILE A 132 -7.64 -6.65 -0.13
C ILE A 132 -8.49 -6.09 -1.28
N PRO A 133 -9.62 -5.44 -0.98
CA PRO A 133 -10.48 -4.83 -1.98
C PRO A 133 -9.93 -3.49 -2.52
N HIS A 134 -10.22 -3.17 -3.80
CA HIS A 134 -10.03 -1.84 -4.40
C HIS A 134 -11.31 -1.32 -5.08
N VAL A 135 -11.41 0.01 -5.25
CA VAL A 135 -12.53 0.71 -5.91
C VAL A 135 -12.02 1.24 -7.25
N GLY A 136 -12.13 0.42 -8.30
CA GLY A 136 -11.65 0.67 -9.67
C GLY A 136 -11.91 -0.48 -10.61
#